data_AF-A0A3A1NG15-F1
#
_entry.id   AF-A0A3A1NG15-F1
#
_cell.length_a   1.000
_cell.length_b   1.000
_cell.length_c   1.000
_cell.angle_alpha   90.00
_cell.angle_beta   90.00
_cell.angle_gamma   90.00
#
_symmetry.space_group_name_H-M   'P 1'
#
loop_
_entity.id
_entity.type
_entity.pdbx_description
1 polymer ?
#
loop_
_entity_poly.entity_id
_entity_poly.type
_entity_poly.pdbx_seq_one_letter_code
_entity_poly.pdbx_strand_id
1 'polypeptide(L)'
;MKRMKTLLVIVAFLGTILAAQAQRRTVVKVYPKYGTVVTTISSPTIVVHNSNNFYYADGVWYKPRGRKYVVCAAPRGVVVNTLPRGSKVVYVNGRRLYKYRGVWYKRAGRQYVVVTV
;
A
#
# COMPACT_ATOMS: atom_id res chain seq x y z
N MET A 1 -37.47 -13.75 43.81
CA MET A 1 -36.61 -14.61 42.96
C MET A 1 -36.87 -14.53 41.45
N LYS A 2 -38.12 -14.34 40.97
CA LYS A 2 -38.43 -14.31 39.52
C LYS A 2 -37.73 -13.17 38.75
N ARG A 3 -37.69 -11.95 39.30
CA ARG A 3 -37.05 -10.76 38.67
C ARG A 3 -35.52 -10.88 38.47
N MET A 4 -34.84 -11.62 39.35
CA MET A 4 -33.39 -11.82 39.28
C MET A 4 -33.01 -12.75 38.13
N LYS A 5 -33.83 -13.78 37.87
CA LYS A 5 -33.65 -14.70 36.73
C LYS A 5 -33.87 -13.99 35.39
N THR A 6 -34.85 -13.08 35.32
CA THR A 6 -35.14 -12.31 34.10
C THR A 6 -33.99 -11.36 33.73
N LEU A 7 -33.39 -10.69 34.72
CA LEU A 7 -32.24 -9.80 34.48
C LEU A 7 -31.00 -10.57 33.99
N LEU A 8 -30.78 -11.78 34.51
CA LEU A 8 -29.66 -12.63 34.10
C LEU A 8 -29.76 -13.08 32.63
N VAL A 9 -30.99 -13.38 32.18
CA VAL A 9 -31.26 -13.73 30.77
C VAL A 9 -31.06 -12.53 29.83
N ILE A 10 -31.45 -11.31 30.25
CA ILE A 10 -31.26 -10.10 29.45
C ILE A 10 -29.77 -9.76 29.30
N VAL A 11 -28.98 -9.87 30.37
CA VAL A 11 -27.52 -9.65 30.32
C VAL A 11 -26.83 -10.70 29.45
N ALA A 12 -27.26 -11.96 29.50
CA ALA A 12 -26.74 -13.01 28.62
C ALA A 12 -27.05 -12.76 27.14
N PHE A 13 -28.26 -12.29 26.82
CA PHE A 13 -28.64 -11.90 25.45
C PHE A 13 -27.95 -10.61 24.97
N LEU A 14 -27.69 -9.64 25.85
CA LEU A 14 -26.92 -8.44 25.49
C LEU A 14 -25.46 -8.76 25.18
N GLY A 15 -24.87 -9.71 25.91
CA GLY A 15 -23.48 -10.13 25.74
C GLY A 15 -23.17 -10.82 24.40
N THR A 16 -24.13 -11.56 23.84
CA THR A 16 -23.95 -12.27 22.56
C THR A 16 -23.98 -11.33 21.35
N ILE A 17 -24.75 -10.24 21.40
CA ILE A 17 -24.84 -9.25 20.31
C ILE A 17 -23.51 -8.50 20.12
N LEU A 18 -22.75 -8.27 21.20
CA LEU A 18 -21.44 -7.60 21.14
C LEU A 18 -20.32 -8.46 20.53
N ALA A 19 -20.38 -9.79 20.67
CA ALA A 19 -19.34 -10.69 20.15
C ALA A 19 -19.45 -10.93 18.63
N ALA A 20 -20.63 -10.76 18.04
CA ALA A 20 -20.90 -11.03 16.63
C ALA A 20 -20.22 -10.03 15.65
N GLN A 21 -19.69 -8.90 16.16
CA GLN A 21 -19.06 -7.86 15.34
C GLN A 21 -17.51 -7.95 15.32
N ALA A 22 -16.90 -8.96 15.95
CA ALA A 22 -15.45 -8.98 16.18
C ALA A 22 -14.59 -9.54 15.03
N GLN A 23 -15.17 -10.22 14.04
CA GLN A 23 -14.41 -10.74 12.90
C GLN A 23 -14.15 -9.64 11.86
N ARG A 24 -13.20 -8.73 12.16
CA ARG A 24 -12.60 -7.88 11.13
C ARG A 24 -11.77 -8.76 10.20
N ARG A 25 -12.26 -9.02 8.99
CA ARG A 25 -11.47 -9.62 7.92
C ARG A 25 -10.38 -8.63 7.51
N THR A 26 -9.17 -8.79 8.05
CA THR A 26 -8.01 -8.04 7.58
C THR A 26 -7.56 -8.65 6.26
N VAL A 27 -7.87 -8.00 5.14
CA VAL A 27 -7.28 -8.36 3.84
C VAL A 27 -5.81 -7.93 3.88
N VAL A 28 -4.91 -8.89 4.04
CA VAL A 28 -3.47 -8.64 3.96
C VAL A 28 -3.11 -8.48 2.48
N LYS A 29 -2.75 -7.26 2.07
CA LYS A 29 -2.25 -7.02 0.72
C LYS A 29 -0.84 -7.59 0.58
N VAL A 30 -0.72 -8.67 -0.18
CA VAL A 30 0.57 -9.30 -0.49
C VAL A 30 1.19 -8.59 -1.68
N TYR A 31 2.43 -8.17 -1.52
CA TYR A 31 3.18 -7.50 -2.58
C TYR A 31 4.28 -8.43 -3.09
N PRO A 32 4.49 -8.50 -4.42
CA PRO A 32 5.49 -9.38 -4.99
C PRO A 32 6.91 -8.92 -4.62
N LYS A 33 7.85 -9.87 -4.58
CA LYS A 33 9.27 -9.60 -4.32
C LYS A 33 9.92 -8.99 -5.57
N TYR A 34 11.06 -8.33 -5.40
CA TYR A 34 11.87 -7.91 -6.55
C TYR A 34 12.24 -9.12 -7.41
N GLY A 35 12.20 -8.95 -8.74
CA GLY A 35 12.44 -10.01 -9.71
C GLY A 35 11.26 -10.94 -9.98
N THR A 36 10.16 -10.86 -9.20
CA THR A 36 8.95 -11.64 -9.48
C THR A 36 8.39 -11.26 -10.85
N VAL A 37 8.11 -12.27 -11.68
CA VAL A 37 7.49 -12.10 -13.00
C VAL A 37 5.97 -12.15 -12.82
N VAL A 38 5.26 -11.15 -13.33
CA VAL A 38 3.79 -11.09 -13.35
C VAL A 38 3.29 -11.00 -14.78
N THR A 39 2.15 -11.63 -15.06
CA THR A 39 1.53 -11.62 -16.40
C THR A 39 0.65 -10.40 -16.61
N THR A 40 -0.07 -9.99 -15.56
CA THR A 40 -1.05 -8.91 -15.62
C THR A 40 -0.85 -7.96 -14.46
N ILE A 41 -0.98 -6.67 -14.73
CA ILE A 41 -0.97 -5.60 -13.73
C ILE A 41 -2.32 -4.89 -13.84
N SER A 42 -3.01 -4.71 -12.72
CA SER A 42 -4.26 -3.94 -12.70
C SER A 42 -3.97 -2.45 -12.75
N SER A 43 -4.56 -1.73 -13.70
CA SER A 43 -4.53 -0.27 -13.81
C SER A 43 -3.13 0.37 -13.67
N PRO A 44 -2.11 -0.08 -14.44
CA PRO A 44 -0.78 0.49 -14.33
C PRO A 44 -0.73 1.91 -14.90
N THR A 45 -0.01 2.80 -14.22
CA THR A 45 0.45 4.07 -14.80
C THR A 45 1.74 3.81 -15.56
N ILE A 46 1.79 4.18 -16.84
CA ILE A 46 3.00 4.08 -17.66
C ILE A 46 3.86 5.31 -17.38
N VAL A 47 5.13 5.09 -17.07
CA VAL A 47 6.10 6.15 -16.83
C VAL A 47 7.33 5.91 -17.68
N VAL A 48 7.60 6.85 -18.60
CA VAL A 48 8.76 6.78 -19.48
C VAL A 48 9.94 7.49 -18.82
N HIS A 49 11.06 6.79 -18.69
CA HIS A 49 12.29 7.33 -18.09
C HIS A 49 13.53 6.77 -18.79
N ASN A 50 14.44 7.65 -19.22
CA ASN A 50 15.66 7.29 -19.96
C ASN A 50 15.38 6.30 -21.11
N SER A 51 14.41 6.65 -21.97
CA SER A 51 13.97 5.83 -23.11
C SER A 51 13.44 4.44 -22.77
N ASN A 52 13.17 4.16 -21.49
CA ASN A 52 12.61 2.90 -21.02
C ASN A 52 11.21 3.12 -20.44
N ASN A 53 10.30 2.20 -20.73
CA ASN A 53 8.96 2.19 -20.17
C ASN A 53 8.97 1.46 -18.82
N PHE A 54 8.49 2.13 -17.79
CA PHE A 54 8.19 1.54 -16.50
C PHE A 54 6.69 1.55 -16.25
N TYR A 55 6.22 0.56 -15.52
CA TYR A 55 4.82 0.44 -15.13
C TYR A 55 4.75 0.56 -13.63
N TYR A 56 3.86 1.41 -13.14
CA TYR A 56 3.69 1.66 -11.72
C TYR A 56 2.25 1.34 -11.32
N ALA A 57 2.09 0.45 -10.34
CA ALA A 57 0.79 0.09 -9.80
C ALA A 57 0.89 -0.20 -8.31
N ASP A 58 -0.03 0.37 -7.53
CA ASP A 58 -0.15 0.10 -6.09
C ASP A 58 1.13 0.31 -5.25
N GLY A 59 2.05 1.16 -5.71
CA GLY A 59 3.34 1.38 -5.04
C GLY A 59 4.42 0.36 -5.40
N VAL A 60 4.22 -0.45 -6.44
CA VAL A 60 5.20 -1.38 -7.00
C VAL A 60 5.59 -0.93 -8.40
N TRP A 61 6.87 -1.05 -8.71
CA TRP A 61 7.46 -0.73 -10.01
C TRP A 61 7.72 -2.01 -10.79
N TYR A 62 7.45 -1.93 -12.09
CA TYR A 62 7.64 -3.04 -13.02
C TYR A 62 8.33 -2.56 -14.29
N LYS A 63 9.10 -3.46 -14.89
CA LYS A 63 9.65 -3.31 -16.24
C LYS A 63 9.06 -4.36 -17.19
N PRO A 64 8.87 -4.04 -18.48
CA PRO A 64 8.43 -5.01 -19.46
C PRO A 64 9.50 -6.09 -19.67
N ARG A 65 9.08 -7.34 -19.87
CA ARG A 65 9.92 -8.48 -20.25
C ARG A 65 9.15 -9.37 -21.21
N GLY A 66 9.32 -9.15 -22.51
CA GLY A 66 8.52 -9.80 -23.55
C GLY A 66 7.04 -9.47 -23.37
N ARG A 67 6.19 -10.50 -23.26
CA ARG A 67 4.73 -10.36 -23.01
C ARG A 67 4.35 -10.29 -21.52
N LYS A 68 5.33 -10.20 -20.61
CA LYS A 68 5.15 -10.19 -19.15
C LYS A 68 5.81 -8.96 -18.54
N TYR A 69 5.68 -8.81 -17.23
CA TYR A 69 6.31 -7.75 -16.44
C TYR A 69 7.16 -8.33 -15.32
N VAL A 70 8.20 -7.61 -14.91
CA VAL A 70 9.07 -8.00 -13.81
C VAL A 70 9.11 -6.89 -12.77
N VAL A 71 8.91 -7.25 -11.51
CA VAL A 71 9.01 -6.31 -10.39
C VAL A 71 10.44 -5.80 -10.28
N CYS A 72 10.62 -4.49 -10.28
CA CYS A 72 11.93 -3.83 -10.25
C CYS A 72 11.99 -2.76 -9.16
N ALA A 73 13.19 -2.23 -8.94
CA ALA A 73 13.37 -1.04 -8.12
C ALA A 73 12.73 0.19 -8.79
N ALA A 74 12.33 1.17 -7.99
CA ALA A 74 11.87 2.45 -8.48
C ALA A 74 13.03 3.17 -9.19
N PRO A 75 12.87 3.64 -10.44
CA PRO A 75 13.93 4.38 -11.10
C PRO A 75 14.10 5.74 -10.43
N ARG A 76 15.34 6.13 -10.16
CA ARG A 76 15.66 7.42 -9.53
C ARG A 76 15.26 8.56 -10.46
N GLY A 77 14.67 9.61 -9.90
CA GLY A 77 14.29 10.81 -10.65
C GLY A 77 12.93 10.71 -11.33
N VAL A 78 12.24 9.57 -11.25
CA VAL A 78 10.90 9.43 -11.80
C VAL A 78 9.88 10.21 -10.99
N VAL A 79 8.95 10.85 -11.70
CA VAL A 79 7.86 11.64 -11.13
C VAL A 79 6.58 10.80 -11.04
N VAL A 80 5.92 10.85 -9.88
CA VAL A 80 4.60 10.25 -9.63
C VAL A 80 3.64 11.32 -9.09
N ASN A 81 2.37 11.25 -9.51
CA ASN A 81 1.35 12.21 -9.09
C ASN A 81 0.88 11.96 -7.66
N THR A 82 0.77 10.69 -7.26
CA THR A 82 0.23 10.29 -5.96
C THR A 82 1.13 9.26 -5.29
N LEU A 83 1.24 9.37 -3.96
CA LEU A 83 1.96 8.40 -3.15
C LEU A 83 1.05 7.20 -2.82
N PRO A 84 1.62 5.99 -2.66
CA PRO A 84 0.88 4.84 -2.18
C PRO A 84 0.25 5.10 -0.82
N ARG A 85 -0.92 4.48 -0.60
CA ARG A 85 -1.55 4.43 0.72
C ARG A 85 -0.62 3.72 1.70
N GLY A 86 -0.40 4.34 2.87
CA GLY A 86 0.53 3.84 3.88
C GLY A 86 1.98 4.30 3.70
N SER A 87 2.24 5.26 2.81
CA SER A 87 3.51 6.01 2.82
C SER A 87 3.70 6.75 4.15
N LYS A 88 4.93 6.73 4.66
CA LYS A 88 5.31 7.38 5.93
C LYS A 88 6.09 8.65 5.64
N VAL A 89 5.82 9.72 6.37
CA VAL A 89 6.67 10.92 6.35
C VAL A 89 7.89 10.66 7.24
N VAL A 90 9.08 10.96 6.73
CA VAL A 90 10.34 10.76 7.43
C VAL A 90 11.21 12.00 7.25
N TYR A 91 11.80 12.50 8.33
CA TYR A 91 12.75 13.60 8.29
C TYR A 91 14.17 13.06 8.24
N VAL A 92 14.95 13.46 7.24
CA VAL A 92 16.36 13.09 7.10
C VAL A 92 17.16 14.38 6.89
N ASN A 93 18.13 14.66 7.76
CA ASN A 93 18.95 15.87 7.73
C ASN A 93 18.11 17.16 7.61
N GLY A 94 17.03 17.26 8.42
CA GLY A 94 16.09 18.40 8.40
C GLY A 94 15.14 18.46 7.19
N ARG A 95 15.26 17.54 6.22
CA ARG A 95 14.42 17.51 5.01
C ARG A 95 13.26 16.53 5.17
N ARG A 96 12.05 16.97 4.82
CA ARG A 96 10.85 16.12 4.78
C ARG A 96 10.83 15.24 3.54
N LEU A 97 10.91 13.93 3.74
CA LEU A 97 10.80 12.90 2.72
C LEU A 97 9.62 11.97 3.00
N TYR A 98 9.25 11.18 2.01
CA TYR A 98 8.19 10.19 2.10
C TYR A 98 8.77 8.82 1.76
N LYS A 99 8.55 7.84 2.62
CA LYS A 99 9.08 6.47 2.46
C LYS A 99 7.94 5.50 2.27
N TYR A 100 8.06 4.64 1.26
CA TYR A 100 7.13 3.53 1.06
C TYR A 100 7.89 2.29 0.60
N ARG A 101 7.80 1.20 1.38
CA ARG A 101 8.40 -0.12 1.06
C ARG A 101 9.86 -0.06 0.57
N GLY A 102 10.67 0.83 1.16
CA GLY A 102 12.09 1.01 0.81
C GLY A 102 12.36 2.04 -0.29
N VAL A 103 11.33 2.53 -0.99
CA VAL A 103 11.45 3.63 -1.95
C VAL A 103 11.26 4.97 -1.24
N TRP A 104 12.10 5.94 -1.59
CA TRP A 104 12.04 7.30 -1.06
C TRP A 104 11.52 8.27 -2.11
N TYR A 105 10.72 9.22 -1.65
CA TYR A 105 10.09 10.23 -2.47
C TYR A 105 10.31 11.61 -1.85
N LYS A 106 10.53 12.59 -2.72
CA LYS A 106 10.58 14.02 -2.37
C LYS A 106 9.43 14.73 -3.06
N ARG A 107 8.71 15.59 -2.33
CA ARG A 107 7.66 16.42 -2.95
C ARG A 107 8.28 17.49 -3.85
N ALA A 108 7.76 17.61 -5.07
CA ALA A 108 8.11 18.64 -6.05
C ALA A 108 6.81 19.26 -6.58
N GLY A 109 6.42 20.41 -6.02
CA GLY A 109 5.14 21.06 -6.32
C GLY A 109 3.94 20.17 -5.93
N ARG A 110 3.16 19.78 -6.95
CA ARG A 110 1.98 18.88 -6.82
C ARG A 110 2.32 17.39 -7.00
N GLN A 111 3.55 17.08 -7.38
CA GLN A 111 4.01 15.72 -7.66
C GLN A 111 5.09 15.27 -6.67
N TYR A 112 5.55 14.04 -6.82
CA TYR A 112 6.59 13.42 -6.02
C TYR A 112 7.65 12.80 -6.91
N VAL A 113 8.91 12.99 -6.56
CA VAL A 113 10.07 12.48 -7.31
C VAL A 113 10.72 11.38 -6.50
N VAL A 114 11.01 10.25 -7.15
CA VAL A 114 11.78 9.15 -6.55
C VAL A 114 13.22 9.63 -6.32
N VAL A 115 13.70 9.50 -5.09
CA VAL A 115 15.05 9.89 -4.69
C VAL A 115 15.76 8.73 -4.02
N THR A 116 17.09 8.81 -4.00
CA THR A 116 17.92 7.97 -3.11
C THR A 116 18.33 8.84 -1.93
N VAL A 117 18.24 8.28 -0.73
CA VAL A 117 18.67 8.87 0.53
C VAL A 117 19.95 8.21 0.97
#